data_AF-A0A965C9S1-F1
#
_entry.id   AF-A0A965C9S1-F1
#
_cell.length_a   1.000
_cell.length_b   1.000
_cell.length_c   1.000
_cell.angle_alpha   90.00
_cell.angle_beta   90.00
_cell.angle_gamma   90.00
#
_symmetry.space_group_name_H-M   'P 1'
#
loop_
_entity.id
_entity.type
_entity.pdbx_description
1 polymer ?
#
loop_
_entity_poly.entity_id
_entity_poly.type
_entity_poly.pdbx_seq_one_letter_code
_entity_poly.pdbx_strand_id
1 'polypeptide(L)'
;AIPTGLVSDAGLPEYAPAQSVRERVAEFDRAMDTGKIHRDLLERWQQALLDVNLFRYQPTVIHGSLTSQSLLSQGSEITGVTDWAGLRVDDPALDLAAIYGEAAPEI
;
A
#
# COMPACT_ATOMS: atom_id res chain seq x y z
N ALA A 1 11.88 10.35 10.38
CA ALA A 1 11.40 9.09 9.77
C ALA A 1 12.08 7.92 10.48
N ILE A 2 11.37 6.80 10.67
CA ILE A 2 11.97 5.57 11.22
C ILE A 2 12.99 5.05 10.19
N PRO A 3 14.26 4.79 10.57
CA PRO A 3 15.24 4.24 9.64
C PRO A 3 14.86 2.83 9.21
N THR A 4 14.98 2.51 7.92
CA THR A 4 14.70 1.16 7.40
C THR A 4 15.59 0.10 8.06
N GLY A 5 16.86 0.42 8.33
CA GLY A 5 17.77 -0.50 9.02
C GLY A 5 17.27 -0.92 10.41
N LEU A 6 16.56 -0.05 11.14
CA LEU A 6 15.96 -0.43 12.43
C LEU A 6 14.86 -1.48 12.26
N VAL A 7 14.07 -1.38 11.19
CA VAL A 7 12.98 -2.31 10.88
C VAL A 7 13.56 -3.67 10.45
N SER A 8 14.60 -3.65 9.61
CA SER A 8 15.37 -4.84 9.22
C SER A 8 15.98 -5.54 10.43
N ASP A 9 16.69 -4.80 11.30
CA ASP A 9 17.36 -5.35 12.49
C ASP A 9 16.35 -5.92 13.51
N ALA A 10 15.14 -5.37 13.56
CA ALA A 10 14.03 -5.88 14.37
C ALA A 10 13.38 -7.16 13.79
N GLY A 11 13.78 -7.60 12.59
CA GLY A 11 13.23 -8.78 11.91
C GLY A 11 11.81 -8.57 11.37
N LEU A 12 11.41 -7.32 11.14
CA LEU A 12 10.11 -7.00 10.56
C LEU A 12 10.11 -7.23 9.03
N PRO A 13 8.93 -7.43 8.42
CA PRO A 13 8.85 -7.74 7.00
C PRO A 13 9.44 -6.66 6.09
N GLU A 14 10.02 -7.09 4.97
CA GLU A 14 10.56 -6.23 3.92
C GLU A 14 10.15 -6.73 2.54
N TYR A 15 9.63 -5.84 1.71
CA TYR A 15 9.14 -6.16 0.37
C TYR A 15 9.86 -5.33 -0.68
N ALA A 16 10.48 -6.03 -1.63
CA ALA A 16 11.11 -5.39 -2.78
C ALA A 16 10.04 -5.04 -3.84
N PRO A 17 10.19 -3.94 -4.61
CA PRO A 17 9.21 -3.55 -5.63
C PRO A 17 8.96 -4.65 -6.67
N ALA A 18 10.00 -5.41 -7.03
CA ALA A 18 9.89 -6.53 -7.96
C ALA A 18 9.08 -7.71 -7.38
N GLN A 19 9.15 -7.96 -6.07
CA GLN A 19 8.29 -8.94 -5.41
C GLN A 19 6.85 -8.46 -5.44
N SER A 20 6.64 -7.20 -5.07
CA SER A 20 5.34 -6.53 -5.10
C SER A 20 4.65 -6.70 -6.46
N VAL A 21 5.29 -6.32 -7.57
CA VAL A 21 4.72 -6.48 -8.91
C VAL A 21 4.33 -7.92 -9.21
N ARG A 22 5.21 -8.89 -8.92
CA ARG A 22 4.94 -10.31 -9.20
C ARG A 22 3.70 -10.81 -8.46
N GLU A 23 3.53 -10.41 -7.20
CA GLU A 23 2.37 -10.79 -6.39
C GLU A 23 1.07 -10.17 -6.94
N ARG A 24 1.10 -8.87 -7.33
CA ARG A 24 -0.07 -8.22 -7.94
C ARG A 24 -0.42 -8.84 -9.31
N VAL A 25 0.55 -9.22 -10.13
CA VAL A 25 0.30 -9.93 -11.40
C VAL A 25 -0.33 -11.30 -11.15
N ALA A 26 0.20 -12.07 -10.19
CA ALA A 26 -0.38 -13.36 -9.85
C ALA A 26 -1.81 -13.25 -9.29
N GLU A 27 -2.10 -12.18 -8.54
CA GLU A 27 -3.46 -11.88 -8.07
C GLU A 27 -4.38 -11.49 -9.23
N PHE A 28 -3.92 -10.64 -10.13
CA PHE A 28 -4.65 -10.27 -11.34
C PHE A 28 -5.01 -11.50 -12.18
N ASP A 29 -4.07 -12.42 -12.42
CA ASP A 29 -4.31 -13.66 -13.15
C ASP A 29 -5.41 -14.51 -12.49
N ARG A 30 -5.33 -14.72 -11.17
CA ARG A 30 -6.39 -15.43 -10.43
C ARG A 30 -7.74 -14.74 -10.53
N ALA A 31 -7.75 -13.42 -10.54
CA ALA A 31 -8.97 -12.64 -10.63
C ALA A 31 -9.58 -12.72 -12.04
N MET A 32 -8.75 -12.77 -13.10
CA MET A 32 -9.17 -13.04 -14.48
C MET A 32 -9.85 -14.40 -14.61
N ASP A 33 -9.27 -15.45 -14.01
CA ASP A 33 -9.80 -16.82 -14.09
C ASP A 33 -11.22 -16.95 -13.54
N THR A 34 -11.67 -16.01 -12.70
CA THR A 34 -13.04 -16.00 -12.21
C THR A 34 -14.07 -15.65 -13.29
N GLY A 35 -13.67 -14.91 -14.33
CA GLY A 35 -14.58 -14.38 -15.35
C GLY A 35 -15.59 -13.34 -14.84
N LYS A 36 -15.43 -12.81 -13.62
CA LYS A 36 -16.41 -11.92 -12.96
C LYS A 36 -16.06 -10.43 -13.03
N ILE A 37 -14.88 -10.08 -13.52
CA ILE A 37 -14.41 -8.69 -13.56
C ILE A 37 -14.99 -8.01 -14.80
N HIS A 38 -15.62 -6.85 -14.63
CA HIS A 38 -16.06 -6.04 -15.75
C HIS A 38 -14.87 -5.65 -16.65
N ARG A 39 -15.07 -5.69 -17.97
CA ARG A 39 -14.01 -5.48 -18.96
C ARG A 39 -13.20 -4.21 -18.73
N ASP A 40 -13.87 -3.09 -18.46
CA ASP A 40 -13.19 -1.80 -18.27
C ASP A 40 -12.25 -1.81 -17.05
N LEU A 41 -12.63 -2.52 -15.98
CA LEU A 41 -11.79 -2.66 -14.79
C LEU A 41 -10.57 -3.55 -15.08
N LEU A 42 -10.79 -4.61 -15.86
CA LEU A 42 -9.73 -5.51 -16.30
C LEU A 42 -8.68 -4.77 -17.14
N GLU A 43 -9.12 -4.01 -18.14
CA GLU A 43 -8.23 -3.22 -19.01
C GLU A 43 -7.45 -2.18 -18.19
N ARG A 44 -8.11 -1.48 -17.25
CA ARG A 44 -7.44 -0.52 -16.36
C ARG A 44 -6.36 -1.16 -15.48
N TRP A 45 -6.65 -2.31 -14.87
CA TRP A 45 -5.68 -3.01 -14.03
C TRP A 45 -4.50 -3.55 -14.85
N GLN A 46 -4.77 -4.09 -16.04
CA GLN A 46 -3.71 -4.53 -16.95
C GLN A 46 -2.79 -3.38 -17.35
N GLN A 47 -3.35 -2.21 -17.70
CA GLN A 47 -2.55 -1.02 -18.03
C GLN A 47 -1.69 -0.59 -16.85
N ALA A 48 -2.23 -0.58 -15.63
CA ALA A 48 -1.46 -0.23 -14.43
C ALA A 48 -0.31 -1.22 -14.17
N LEU A 49 -0.54 -2.53 -14.33
CA LEU A 49 0.50 -3.56 -14.14
C LEU A 49 1.62 -3.50 -15.18
N LEU A 50 1.33 -3.00 -16.39
CA LEU A 50 2.31 -2.82 -17.46
C LEU A 50 3.12 -1.52 -17.30
N ASP A 51 2.64 -0.54 -16.53
CA ASP A 51 3.36 0.70 -16.28
C ASP A 51 4.43 0.52 -15.20
N VAL A 52 5.67 0.31 -15.64
CA VAL A 52 6.84 0.15 -14.77
C VAL A 52 7.06 1.37 -13.87
N ASN A 53 6.59 2.57 -14.25
CA ASN A 53 6.77 3.77 -13.43
C ASN A 53 5.97 3.72 -12.13
N LEU A 54 4.83 3.03 -12.10
CA LEU A 54 4.05 2.83 -10.87
C LEU A 54 4.78 1.97 -9.84
N PHE A 55 5.78 1.20 -10.27
CA PHE A 55 6.55 0.31 -9.41
C PHE A 55 8.01 0.73 -9.24
N ARG A 56 8.37 1.92 -9.74
CA ARG A 56 9.69 2.51 -9.55
C ARG A 56 9.66 3.41 -8.32
N TYR A 57 9.84 2.81 -7.16
CA TYR A 57 9.96 3.51 -5.88
C TYR A 57 11.09 2.94 -5.05
N GLN A 58 11.56 3.75 -4.10
CA GLN A 58 12.43 3.29 -3.02
C GLN A 58 11.53 2.80 -1.88
N PRO A 59 11.58 1.52 -1.49
CA PRO A 59 10.85 1.05 -0.32
C PRO A 59 11.20 1.85 0.93
N THR A 60 10.20 2.17 1.73
CA THR A 60 10.37 2.89 3.01
C THR A 60 9.61 2.20 4.11
N VAL A 61 9.87 2.60 5.35
CA VAL A 61 9.05 2.18 6.48
C VAL A 61 7.63 2.73 6.30
N ILE A 62 6.65 1.85 6.31
CA ILE A 62 5.22 2.18 6.27
C ILE A 62 4.51 1.67 7.53
N HIS A 63 3.42 2.34 7.91
CA HIS A 63 2.54 1.91 8.99
C HIS A 63 1.85 0.59 8.63
N GLY A 64 1.37 0.47 7.38
CA GLY A 64 0.96 -0.79 6.80
C GLY A 64 -0.47 -1.25 7.13
N SER A 65 -1.15 -0.53 8.02
CA SER A 65 -2.56 -0.67 8.38
C SER A 65 -3.16 0.67 8.81
N LEU A 66 -2.76 1.75 8.13
CA LEU A 66 -3.14 3.11 8.50
C LEU A 66 -4.64 3.36 8.21
N THR A 67 -5.34 3.91 9.19
CA THR A 67 -6.76 4.32 9.10
C THR A 67 -7.00 5.62 9.86
N SER A 68 -8.15 6.26 9.69
CA SER A 68 -8.53 7.44 10.50
C SER A 68 -8.56 7.13 12.00
N GLN A 69 -8.85 5.89 12.40
CA GLN A 69 -8.84 5.47 13.80
C GLN A 69 -7.44 5.37 14.39
N SER A 70 -6.45 5.06 13.56
CA SER A 70 -5.04 5.01 13.97
C SER A 70 -4.39 6.39 14.13
N LEU A 71 -5.09 7.47 13.75
CA LEU A 71 -4.61 8.84 13.84
C LEU A 71 -5.21 9.55 15.04
N LEU A 72 -4.36 10.04 15.94
CA LEU A 72 -4.76 10.91 17.04
C LEU A 72 -4.65 12.36 16.57
N SER A 73 -5.66 13.18 16.87
CA SER A 73 -5.66 14.59 16.50
C SER A 73 -6.08 15.51 17.66
N GLN A 74 -5.58 16.74 17.61
CA GLN A 74 -6.06 17.85 18.42
C GLN A 74 -6.42 19.00 17.48
N GLY A 75 -7.73 19.22 17.30
CA GLY A 75 -8.21 20.13 16.27
C GLY A 75 -7.84 19.62 14.87
N SER A 76 -7.09 20.42 14.10
CA SER A 76 -6.62 20.07 12.76
C SER A 76 -5.20 19.48 12.74
N GLU A 77 -4.57 19.31 13.90
CA GLU A 77 -3.19 18.81 14.00
C GLU A 77 -3.19 17.33 14.39
N ILE A 78 -2.43 16.51 13.66
CA ILE A 78 -2.19 15.11 14.03
C ILE A 78 -1.13 15.08 15.13
N THR A 79 -1.50 14.51 16.29
CA THR A 79 -0.66 14.47 17.49
C THR A 79 -0.04 13.09 17.72
N GLY A 80 -0.51 12.05 17.04
CA GLY A 80 0.03 10.71 17.19
C GLY A 80 -0.50 9.71 16.17
N VAL A 81 0.18 8.57 16.09
CA VAL A 81 -0.20 7.41 15.28
C VAL A 81 -0.15 6.16 16.15
N THR A 82 -1.20 5.34 16.14
CA THR A 82 -1.36 4.10 16.90
C THR A 82 -1.44 2.89 15.98
N ASP A 83 -1.50 1.67 16.54
CA ASP A 83 -1.77 0.42 15.80
C ASP A 83 -0.66 -0.05 14.83
N TRP A 84 0.59 0.08 15.28
CA TRP A 84 1.82 -0.27 14.56
C TRP A 84 2.05 -1.78 14.28
N ALA A 85 1.04 -2.64 14.45
CA ALA A 85 1.19 -4.08 14.21
C ALA A 85 1.53 -4.42 12.75
N GLY A 86 1.20 -3.53 11.80
CA GLY A 86 1.49 -3.67 10.38
C GLY A 86 2.87 -3.16 9.91
N LEU A 87 3.70 -2.62 10.82
CA LEU A 87 4.96 -1.94 10.50
C LEU A 87 5.90 -2.82 9.67
N ARG A 88 6.34 -2.30 8.52
CA ARG A 88 7.21 -3.01 7.57
C ARG A 88 7.94 -2.05 6.64
N VAL A 89 8.94 -2.55 5.88
CA VAL A 89 9.52 -1.84 4.73
C VAL A 89 8.80 -2.26 3.46
N ASP A 90 8.16 -1.32 2.77
CA ASP A 90 7.31 -1.62 1.59
C ASP A 90 7.08 -0.35 0.74
N ASP A 91 6.15 -0.43 -0.19
CA ASP A 91 5.67 0.65 -1.05
C ASP A 91 5.05 1.82 -0.25
N PRO A 92 5.62 3.05 -0.30
CA PRO A 92 5.08 4.23 0.38
C PRO A 92 3.63 4.55 -0.02
N ALA A 93 3.21 4.17 -1.24
CA ALA A 93 1.88 4.45 -1.74
C ALA A 93 0.78 3.71 -0.97
N LEU A 94 1.09 2.63 -0.24
CA LEU A 94 0.10 1.84 0.50
C LEU A 94 -0.56 2.65 1.63
N ASP A 95 0.23 3.38 2.43
CA ASP A 95 -0.32 4.24 3.48
C ASP A 95 -1.10 5.43 2.88
N LEU A 96 -0.60 6.00 1.78
CA LEU A 96 -1.29 7.10 1.10
C LEU A 96 -2.63 6.66 0.49
N ALA A 97 -2.67 5.46 -0.10
CA ALA A 97 -3.89 4.89 -0.67
C ALA A 97 -4.95 4.63 0.41
N ALA A 98 -4.54 4.20 1.60
CA ALA A 98 -5.45 4.01 2.72
C ALA A 98 -6.10 5.34 3.16
N ILE A 99 -5.29 6.40 3.34
CA ILE A 99 -5.81 7.74 3.67
C ILE A 99 -6.70 8.26 2.55
N TYR A 100 -6.28 8.12 1.28
CA TYR A 100 -7.06 8.58 0.15
C TYR A 100 -8.43 7.89 0.06
N GLY A 101 -8.47 6.58 0.33
CA GLY A 101 -9.71 5.81 0.37
C GLY A 101 -10.69 6.30 1.44
N GLU A 102 -10.19 6.68 2.62
CA GLU A 102 -11.02 7.20 3.71
C GLU A 102 -11.39 8.69 3.57
N ALA A 103 -10.53 9.48 2.94
CA ALA A 103 -10.75 10.91 2.72
C ALA A 103 -11.60 11.19 1.47
N ALA A 104 -11.79 10.20 0.59
CA ALA A 104 -12.64 10.35 -0.58
C ALA A 104 -14.08 10.60 -0.12
N PRO A 105 -14.74 11.67 -0.62
CA PRO A 105 -16.16 11.88 -0.33
C PRO A 105 -16.96 10.66 -0.80
N GLU A 106 -17.95 10.24 -0.01
CA GLU A 106 -18.92 9.22 -0.46
C GLU A 106 -19.53 9.68 -1.78
N ILE A 107 -19.36 8.87 -2.83
CA ILE A 107 -19.88 9.10 -4.18
C ILE A 107 -21.33 8.61 -4.25
#